data_AF-A0A672MHR2-F1
#
_entry.id   AF-A0A672MHR2-F1
#
_cell.length_a   1.000
_cell.length_b   1.000
_cell.length_c   1.000
_cell.angle_alpha   90.00
_cell.angle_beta   90.00
_cell.angle_gamma   90.00
#
_symmetry.space_group_name_H-M   'P 1'
#
loop_
_entity.id
_entity.type
_entity.pdbx_description
1 polymer ?
#
loop_
_entity_poly.entity_id
_entity_poly.type
_entity_poly.pdbx_seq_one_letter_code
_entity_poly.pdbx_strand_id
1 'polypeptide(L)'
;MSSEVFVPGWLQQLLVVLLRFALSCAAPVNLTNGMECGARGPASYILVFTGHWSPQTFPKQYPLFRPPAQWSKLMGKTPGDMRLLTAG
;
A
#
# COMPACT_ATOMS: atom_id res chain seq x y z
N MET A 1 32.24 -43.13 -19.08
CA MET A 1 31.22 -43.26 -20.14
C MET A 1 30.46 -41.95 -20.18
N SER A 2 30.85 -41.04 -21.07
CA SER A 2 30.21 -39.73 -21.25
C SER A 2 29.06 -39.91 -22.23
N SER A 3 27.83 -39.76 -21.75
CA SER A 3 26.66 -39.76 -22.61
C SER A 3 26.56 -38.40 -23.30
N GLU A 4 27.20 -38.28 -24.46
CA GLU A 4 27.03 -37.13 -25.35
C GLU A 4 25.59 -37.17 -25.88
N VAL A 5 24.71 -36.38 -25.29
CA VAL A 5 23.31 -36.27 -25.71
C VAL A 5 23.29 -35.52 -27.04
N PHE A 6 23.24 -36.26 -28.15
CA PHE A 6 23.01 -35.70 -29.48
C PHE A 6 21.57 -35.19 -29.58
N VAL A 7 21.40 -33.90 -29.31
CA VAL A 7 20.11 -33.23 -29.48
C VAL A 7 19.97 -32.86 -30.97
N PRO A 8 18.99 -33.42 -31.71
CA PRO A 8 18.84 -33.13 -33.13
C PRO A 8 18.51 -31.64 -33.34
N GLY A 9 19.07 -31.02 -34.39
CA GLY A 9 19.10 -29.56 -34.56
C GLY A 9 17.72 -28.87 -34.57
N TRP A 10 16.69 -29.54 -35.08
CA TRP A 10 15.30 -29.06 -34.97
C TRP A 10 14.82 -28.92 -33.52
N LEU A 11 15.21 -29.84 -32.63
CA LEU A 11 14.85 -29.83 -31.23
C LEU A 11 15.58 -28.70 -30.51
N GLN A 12 16.85 -28.44 -30.87
CA GLN A 12 17.60 -27.27 -30.37
C GLN A 12 16.95 -25.96 -30.81
N GLN A 13 16.54 -25.84 -32.08
CA GLN A 13 15.84 -24.66 -32.59
C GLN A 13 14.50 -24.45 -31.89
N LEU A 14 13.73 -25.52 -31.66
CA LEU A 14 12.45 -25.47 -30.96
C LEU A 14 12.64 -25.06 -29.50
N LEU A 15 13.68 -25.58 -28.83
CA LEU A 15 14.07 -25.18 -27.47
C LEU A 15 14.45 -23.70 -27.41
N VAL A 16 15.22 -23.21 -28.38
CA VAL A 16 15.59 -21.79 -28.47
C VAL A 16 14.36 -20.92 -28.68
N VAL A 17 13.44 -21.30 -29.57
CA VAL A 17 12.19 -20.54 -29.80
C VAL A 17 11.32 -20.52 -28.54
N LEU A 18 11.12 -21.67 -27.89
CA LEU A 18 10.37 -21.76 -26.64
C LEU A 18 11.02 -20.93 -25.52
N LEU A 19 12.34 -20.98 -25.40
CA LEU A 19 13.08 -20.19 -24.42
C LEU A 19 12.93 -18.68 -24.69
N ARG A 20 13.02 -18.27 -25.95
CA ARG A 20 12.85 -16.86 -26.36
C ARG A 20 11.42 -16.38 -26.12
N PHE A 21 10.43 -17.23 -26.38
CA PHE A 21 9.03 -16.95 -26.10
C PHE A 21 8.78 -16.83 -24.59
N ALA A 22 9.31 -17.77 -23.79
CA ALA A 22 9.21 -17.73 -22.33
C ALA A 22 9.89 -16.48 -21.74
N LEU A 23 11.07 -16.10 -22.24
CA LEU A 23 11.75 -14.85 -21.85
C LEU A 23 10.97 -13.60 -22.28
N SER A 24 10.24 -13.64 -23.40
CA SER A 24 9.40 -12.52 -23.84
C SER A 24 8.13 -12.38 -23.00
N CYS A 25 7.57 -13.49 -22.52
CA CYS A 25 6.45 -13.48 -21.57
C CYS A 25 6.89 -13.11 -20.15
N ALA A 26 8.12 -13.47 -19.78
CA ALA A 26 8.76 -13.08 -18.54
C ALA A 26 9.44 -11.71 -18.69
N ALA A 27 8.67 -10.67 -19.03
CA ALA A 27 9.13 -9.31 -18.81
C ALA A 27 9.51 -9.19 -17.31
N PRO A 28 10.61 -8.50 -16.95
CA PRO A 28 10.95 -8.28 -15.56
C PRO A 28 9.79 -7.52 -14.93
N VAL A 29 9.03 -8.20 -14.08
CA VAL A 29 8.12 -7.55 -13.14
C VAL A 29 9.07 -6.73 -12.28
N ASN A 30 9.10 -5.42 -12.48
CA ASN A 30 9.88 -4.53 -11.64
C ASN A 30 9.40 -4.74 -10.20
N LEU A 31 10.12 -5.59 -9.46
CA LEU A 31 9.91 -5.87 -8.04
C LEU A 31 10.48 -4.73 -7.21
N THR A 32 10.24 -3.52 -7.67
CA THR A 32 10.66 -2.25 -7.09
C THR A 32 9.43 -1.39 -7.08
N ASN A 33 8.50 -1.72 -6.20
CA ASN A 33 7.60 -0.79 -5.52
C ASN A 33 6.66 -1.65 -4.67
N GLY A 34 6.59 -1.35 -3.37
CA GLY A 34 5.81 -2.12 -2.41
C GLY A 34 4.40 -2.36 -2.91
N MET A 35 3.92 -3.59 -2.74
CA MET A 35 2.59 -4.10 -3.03
C MET A 35 1.58 -2.99 -3.41
N GLU A 36 1.43 -2.75 -4.71
CA GLU A 36 0.52 -1.73 -5.22
C GLU A 36 -0.91 -2.06 -4.76
N CYS A 37 -1.67 -1.03 -4.39
CA CYS A 37 -3.03 -1.19 -3.90
C CYS A 37 -3.89 -1.89 -4.96
N GLY A 38 -4.31 -3.13 -4.71
CA GLY A 38 -5.18 -3.91 -5.60
C GLY A 38 -6.65 -3.46 -5.62
N ALA A 39 -6.96 -2.31 -5.03
CA ALA A 39 -8.30 -1.75 -5.05
C ALA A 39 -8.69 -1.38 -6.48
N ARG A 40 -9.82 -1.92 -6.95
CA ARG A 40 -10.31 -1.67 -8.31
C ARG A 40 -10.98 -0.31 -8.48
N GLY A 41 -11.11 0.47 -7.41
CA GLY A 41 -11.79 1.76 -7.42
C GLY A 41 -11.73 2.48 -6.06
N PRO A 42 -12.28 3.70 -5.99
CA PRO A 42 -12.29 4.51 -4.77
C PRO A 42 -13.25 3.92 -3.73
N ALA A 43 -12.94 4.17 -2.45
CA ALA A 43 -13.78 3.82 -1.33
C ALA A 43 -14.11 5.06 -0.49
N SER A 44 -15.33 5.14 0.03
CA SER A 44 -15.78 6.21 0.92
C SER A 44 -15.67 5.77 2.37
N TYR A 45 -15.14 6.64 3.22
CA TYR A 45 -14.95 6.38 4.64
C TYR A 45 -15.53 7.50 5.48
N ILE A 46 -16.01 7.13 6.66
CA ILE A 46 -16.37 8.07 7.72
C ILE A 46 -15.27 7.97 8.78
N LEU A 47 -14.68 9.10 9.13
CA LEU A 47 -13.66 9.17 10.17
C LEU A 47 -14.29 9.73 11.44
N VAL A 48 -14.22 8.95 12.52
CA VAL A 48 -14.77 9.31 13.84
C VAL A 48 -13.61 9.49 14.81
N PHE A 49 -13.45 10.70 15.34
CA PHE A 49 -12.48 10.99 16.38
C PHE A 49 -13.17 11.05 17.74
N THR A 50 -12.68 10.26 18.69
CA THR A 50 -13.17 10.26 20.07
C THR A 50 -12.03 10.61 21.01
N GLY A 51 -12.11 11.80 21.62
CA GLY A 51 -11.11 12.25 22.58
C GLY A 51 -11.36 11.63 23.96
N HIS A 52 -10.45 10.77 24.42
CA HIS A 52 -10.50 10.16 25.76
C HIS A 52 -9.71 10.94 26.82
N TRP A 53 -9.70 12.27 26.71
CA TRP A 53 -9.04 13.15 27.67
C TRP A 53 -10.05 13.58 28.73
N SER A 54 -10.05 12.88 29.87
CA SER A 54 -11.00 13.07 30.97
C SER A 54 -10.27 13.35 32.30
N PRO A 55 -10.91 14.02 33.28
CA PRO A 55 -10.30 14.22 34.60
C PRO A 55 -10.15 12.91 35.38
N GLN A 56 -10.93 11.87 35.07
CA GLN A 56 -10.81 10.56 35.71
C GLN A 56 -9.54 9.83 35.25
N THR A 57 -9.23 9.91 33.96
CA THR A 57 -8.05 9.26 33.37
C THR A 57 -6.80 10.13 33.44
N PHE A 58 -6.95 11.46 33.46
CA PHE A 58 -5.86 12.45 33.50
C PHE A 58 -6.12 13.52 34.57
N PRO A 59 -6.01 13.18 35.86
CA PRO A 59 -6.45 14.06 36.96
C PRO A 59 -5.53 15.24 37.25
N LYS A 60 -4.24 15.13 36.94
CA LYS A 60 -3.27 16.19 37.24
C LYS A 60 -3.53 17.41 36.38
N GLN A 61 -3.92 18.51 37.03
CA GLN A 61 -4.14 19.83 36.41
C GLN A 61 -5.06 19.77 35.18
N TYR A 62 -6.12 18.95 35.25
CA TYR A 62 -7.10 18.89 34.17
C TYR A 62 -7.74 20.28 33.95
N PRO A 63 -7.66 20.87 32.75
CA PRO A 63 -8.15 22.21 32.51
C PRO A 63 -9.68 22.28 32.61
N LEU A 64 -10.20 22.86 33.69
CA LEU A 64 -11.63 23.09 33.90
C LEU A 64 -12.06 24.52 33.59
N PHE A 65 -11.11 25.47 33.54
CA PHE A 65 -11.43 26.89 33.43
C PHE A 65 -10.53 27.64 32.43
N ARG A 66 -11.18 28.31 31.48
CA ARG A 66 -10.67 29.30 30.51
C ARG A 66 -9.28 29.00 29.89
N PRO A 67 -9.24 28.23 28.79
CA PRO A 67 -10.33 27.41 28.23
C PRO A 67 -10.46 26.08 28.99
N PRO A 68 -11.66 25.47 29.02
CA PRO A 68 -11.76 24.07 29.40
C PRO A 68 -10.99 23.18 28.42
N ALA A 69 -10.66 21.96 28.85
CA ALA A 69 -10.03 20.94 28.00
C ALA A 69 -10.85 20.72 26.72
N GLN A 70 -10.19 20.89 25.57
CA GLN A 70 -10.83 20.82 24.26
C GLN A 70 -9.83 20.38 23.18
N TRP A 71 -10.36 20.01 22.03
CA TRP A 71 -9.58 19.71 20.83
C TRP A 71 -9.77 20.83 19.81
N SER A 72 -8.76 21.06 18.98
CA SER A 72 -8.89 21.92 17.82
C SER A 72 -9.62 21.19 16.69
N LYS A 73 -9.91 21.91 15.61
CA LYS A 73 -10.48 21.33 14.40
C LYS A 73 -9.53 20.28 13.82
N LEU A 74 -10.07 19.10 13.53
CA LEU A 74 -9.32 18.04 12.85
C LEU A 74 -9.01 18.48 11.42
N MET A 75 -7.76 18.30 11.02
CA MET A 75 -7.27 18.61 9.68
C MET A 75 -6.54 17.38 9.16
N GLY A 76 -6.88 16.92 7.97
CA GLY A 76 -6.28 15.73 7.37
C GLY A 76 -6.15 15.88 5.87
N LYS A 77 -5.26 15.08 5.28
CA LYS A 77 -5.06 14.92 3.84
C LYS A 77 -4.86 13.44 3.55
N THR A 78 -5.51 12.94 2.52
CA THR A 78 -5.20 11.63 1.96
C THR A 78 -3.92 11.71 1.11
N PRO A 79 -2.92 10.84 1.32
CA PRO A 79 -1.76 10.81 0.43
C PRO A 79 -2.22 10.62 -1.02
N GLY A 80 -1.88 11.56 -1.90
CA GLY A 80 -2.33 11.56 -3.31
C GLY A 80 -3.58 12.40 -3.63
N ASP A 81 -4.37 12.84 -2.66
CA ASP A 81 -5.50 13.75 -2.89
C ASP A 81 -5.65 14.76 -1.73
N MET A 82 -5.59 16.07 -2.02
CA MET A 82 -5.68 17.11 -1.00
C MET A 82 -7.13 17.51 -0.73
N ARG A 83 -7.82 16.76 0.14
CA ARG A 83 -9.14 17.14 0.67
C ARG A 83 -9.05 17.49 2.14
N LEU A 84 -9.50 18.69 2.50
CA LEU A 84 -9.65 19.14 3.88
C LEU A 84 -10.80 18.36 4.52
N LEU A 85 -10.48 17.39 5.37
CA LEU A 85 -11.48 16.75 6.23
C LEU A 85 -11.94 17.80 7.23
N THR A 86 -13.14 18.33 7.00
CA THR A 86 -13.73 19.34 7.87
C THR A 86 -14.66 18.59 8.81
N ALA A 87 -14.22 18.32 10.04
CA ALA A 87 -15.14 17.81 11.07
C ALA A 87 -16.17 18.91 11.36
N GLY A 88 -17.45 18.57 11.19
CA GLY A 88 -18.61 19.44 11.48
C GLY A 88 -18.89 19.56 12.96
#